data_AF-A0A8D2B549-F1
#
_entry.id   AF-A0A8D2B549-F1
#
_cell.length_a   1.000
_cell.length_b   1.000
_cell.length_c   1.000
_cell.angle_alpha   90.00
_cell.angle_beta   90.00
_cell.angle_gamma   90.00
#
_symmetry.space_group_name_H-M   'P 1'
#
loop_
_entity.id
_entity.type
_entity.pdbx_description
1 polymer ?
#
loop_
_entity_poly.entity_id
_entity_poly.type
_entity_poly.pdbx_seq_one_letter_code
_entity_poly.pdbx_strand_id
1 'polypeptide(L)'
;SLPSHWDYRHVPPHLAIFLILMKERIPLLIYLLDTLQSLFITSSLCEQKYFTVVVHLGDPDPKWLDKMISNISVLFKPHIQARQLVVINTPLKSYRPLKNLKKRVNDTPAYVVFRSKQNMDYAFLMNFATNYSDYFLMIEDDVKCAPEFVTQIVTTLSAWERKFWVTLEFSQLGFIGKLFHTRDLPYFVRFLLLFYQERPCDYLLSHFLDLQMQQKRIRFSPSLFQHMGSYSSFDGKFSTLKDKEFEEDDIGPPSNPAATIYTNLNVTNDSVLKNAYSLDRNFFYSKEAKAGSHLTVILDIPATVFRVQVLTGSNVKGVNQLKEGHVELGYDSTNLIHDCNDYIFLGMLVNGILNKQVLSEDSGKKVKCVRLLITATLPSGLIVRSINLWVKESLKTTRETTGVLGVSRLKVDSTEVTKH
;
A
#
# COMPACT_ATOMS: atom_id res chain seq x y z
N SER A 1 -40.79 9.36 -28.95
CA SER A 1 -40.26 10.71 -28.66
C SER A 1 -39.37 10.62 -27.43
N LEU A 2 -38.22 11.29 -27.45
CA LEU A 2 -37.37 11.47 -26.25
C LEU A 2 -37.70 12.83 -25.62
N PRO A 3 -37.94 12.86 -24.30
CA PRO A 3 -37.52 13.93 -23.42
C PRO A 3 -36.41 13.40 -22.50
N SER A 4 -35.22 13.98 -22.39
CA SER A 4 -34.89 15.37 -22.04
C SER A 4 -35.24 15.76 -20.59
N HIS A 5 -34.62 15.12 -19.61
CA HIS A 5 -33.70 15.81 -18.71
C HIS A 5 -32.88 14.81 -17.87
N TRP A 6 -31.67 15.20 -17.50
CA TRP A 6 -30.84 14.44 -16.55
C TRP A 6 -31.44 14.58 -15.15
N ASP A 7 -31.61 13.46 -14.46
CA ASP A 7 -32.07 13.43 -13.06
C ASP A 7 -31.28 12.39 -12.26
N TYR A 8 -31.05 12.68 -10.98
CA TYR A 8 -29.97 12.20 -10.12
C TYR A 8 -30.11 10.71 -9.70
N ARG A 9 -30.01 9.79 -10.65
CA ARG A 9 -30.14 8.34 -10.44
C ARG A 9 -28.83 7.56 -10.57
N HIS A 10 -27.74 8.11 -10.07
CA HIS A 10 -26.52 7.33 -9.82
C HIS A 10 -26.33 7.21 -8.31
N VAL A 11 -26.94 6.15 -7.75
CA VAL A 11 -26.35 5.50 -6.57
C VAL A 11 -24.92 5.12 -7.00
N PRO A 12 -23.87 5.44 -6.21
CA PRO A 12 -22.52 5.14 -6.63
C PRO A 12 -22.34 3.62 -6.81
N PRO A 13 -21.45 3.17 -7.72
CA PRO A 13 -21.28 1.75 -7.95
C PRO A 13 -20.87 1.07 -6.64
N HIS A 14 -21.61 0.05 -6.25
CA HIS A 14 -21.20 -0.85 -5.18
C HIS A 14 -20.10 -1.75 -5.74
N LEU A 15 -18.89 -1.21 -5.80
CA LEU A 15 -17.68 -2.02 -5.83
C LEU A 15 -17.72 -2.95 -4.60
N ALA A 16 -17.24 -4.18 -4.74
CA ALA A 16 -16.96 -5.04 -3.60
C ALA A 16 -15.65 -5.78 -3.84
N ILE A 17 -14.95 -6.07 -2.75
CA ILE A 17 -13.54 -6.46 -2.78
C ILE A 17 -13.47 -7.82 -2.11
N PHE A 18 -13.26 -8.89 -2.88
CA PHE A 18 -13.52 -10.26 -2.46
C PHE A 18 -12.18 -11.00 -2.26
N LEU A 19 -11.92 -11.43 -1.03
CA LEU A 19 -10.67 -12.09 -0.61
C LEU A 19 -10.78 -13.62 -0.61
N ILE A 20 -9.85 -14.30 -1.29
CA ILE A 20 -9.80 -15.77 -1.36
C ILE A 20 -8.55 -16.27 -0.64
N LEU A 21 -8.72 -17.12 0.41
CA LEU A 21 -7.65 -17.41 1.37
C LEU A 21 -7.52 -18.91 1.69
N MET A 22 -6.31 -19.48 1.51
CA MET A 22 -5.84 -20.88 1.81
C MET A 22 -4.35 -21.06 1.44
N LYS A 23 -3.49 -21.94 2.02
CA LYS A 23 -3.36 -22.73 3.28
C LYS A 23 -2.05 -23.59 3.18
N GLU A 24 -1.17 -23.88 4.17
CA GLU A 24 -1.11 -23.73 5.64
C GLU A 24 0.36 -23.59 6.14
N ARG A 25 0.59 -22.93 7.29
CA ARG A 25 1.29 -23.46 8.49
C ARG A 25 1.42 -22.39 9.59
N ILE A 26 1.81 -22.81 10.79
CA ILE A 26 1.98 -21.96 11.99
C ILE A 26 3.19 -21.03 11.77
N PRO A 27 3.00 -19.85 11.15
CA PRO A 27 2.45 -18.67 11.85
C PRO A 27 1.30 -17.93 11.13
N LEU A 28 0.70 -18.48 10.07
CA LEU A 28 -0.24 -17.81 9.15
C LEU A 28 -1.57 -17.30 9.75
N LEU A 29 -1.89 -17.59 11.02
CA LEU A 29 -3.08 -17.03 11.69
C LEU A 29 -3.06 -15.49 11.73
N ILE A 30 -1.86 -14.91 11.74
CA ILE A 30 -1.64 -13.47 11.86
C ILE A 30 -1.93 -12.76 10.53
N TYR A 31 -1.43 -13.27 9.40
CA TYR A 31 -1.52 -12.59 8.10
C TYR A 31 -2.95 -12.23 7.69
N LEU A 32 -3.91 -13.17 7.76
CA LEU A 32 -5.32 -12.88 7.42
C LEU A 32 -5.89 -11.75 8.27
N LEU A 33 -5.61 -11.77 9.58
CA LEU A 33 -6.10 -10.72 10.50
C LEU A 33 -5.41 -9.38 10.21
N ASP A 34 -4.11 -9.37 9.92
CA ASP A 34 -3.35 -8.19 9.52
C ASP A 34 -3.82 -7.61 8.18
N THR A 35 -4.18 -8.46 7.22
CA THR A 35 -4.74 -8.07 5.90
C THR A 35 -6.11 -7.42 6.06
N LEU A 36 -7.02 -8.04 6.82
CA LEU A 36 -8.32 -7.45 7.14
C LEU A 36 -8.17 -6.13 7.91
N GLN A 37 -7.22 -6.09 8.86
CA GLN A 37 -6.90 -4.87 9.60
C GLN A 37 -6.35 -3.78 8.67
N SER A 38 -5.46 -4.12 7.72
CA SER A 38 -4.96 -3.20 6.71
C SER A 38 -6.09 -2.65 5.85
N LEU A 39 -6.97 -3.50 5.30
CA LEU A 39 -8.12 -3.10 4.49
C LEU A 39 -9.02 -2.08 5.20
N PHE A 40 -9.42 -2.35 6.44
CA PHE A 40 -10.33 -1.47 7.19
C PHE A 40 -9.65 -0.25 7.81
N ILE A 41 -8.36 -0.30 8.19
CA ILE A 41 -7.65 0.86 8.75
C ILE A 41 -7.18 1.84 7.66
N THR A 42 -6.73 1.34 6.50
CA THR A 42 -6.27 2.21 5.40
C THR A 42 -7.42 2.82 4.59
N SER A 43 -8.62 2.25 4.68
CA SER A 43 -9.83 2.78 4.06
C SER A 43 -10.56 3.78 4.96
N SER A 44 -10.90 4.94 4.43
CA SER A 44 -11.79 5.89 5.11
C SER A 44 -13.21 5.35 5.32
N LEU A 45 -13.96 5.89 6.29
CA LEU A 45 -15.39 5.58 6.48
C LEU A 45 -16.28 5.93 5.26
N CYS A 46 -15.76 6.71 4.31
CA CYS A 46 -16.41 6.92 3.02
C CYS A 46 -16.14 5.73 2.09
N GLU A 47 -14.88 5.34 1.91
CA GLU A 47 -14.47 4.21 1.08
C GLU A 47 -15.06 2.87 1.54
N GLN A 48 -15.18 2.64 2.84
CA GLN A 48 -15.82 1.43 3.40
C GLN A 48 -17.32 1.29 3.06
N LYS A 49 -17.94 2.27 2.38
CA LYS A 49 -19.30 2.14 1.79
C LYS A 49 -19.27 1.61 0.35
N TYR A 50 -18.10 1.65 -0.29
CA TYR A 50 -17.81 1.19 -1.64
C TYR A 50 -17.09 -0.16 -1.64
N PHE A 51 -17.10 -0.91 -0.53
CA PHE A 51 -16.75 -2.33 -0.57
C PHE A 51 -17.41 -3.15 0.52
N THR A 52 -17.75 -4.38 0.14
CA THR A 52 -17.92 -5.50 1.09
C THR A 52 -16.74 -6.44 0.89
N VAL A 53 -16.10 -6.81 1.99
CA VAL A 53 -15.12 -7.90 2.05
C VAL A 53 -15.85 -9.22 2.18
N VAL A 54 -15.56 -10.18 1.30
CA VAL A 54 -15.93 -11.58 1.50
C VAL A 54 -14.66 -12.39 1.70
N VAL A 55 -14.60 -13.18 2.77
CA VAL A 55 -13.50 -14.09 3.08
C VAL A 55 -13.96 -15.52 2.83
N HIS A 56 -13.27 -16.23 1.93
CA HIS A 56 -13.41 -17.67 1.78
C HIS A 56 -12.49 -18.43 2.74
N LEU A 57 -13.06 -19.35 3.52
CA LEU A 57 -12.34 -20.30 4.38
C LEU A 57 -12.51 -21.72 3.81
N GLY A 58 -11.69 -22.08 2.83
CA GLY A 58 -11.68 -23.40 2.19
C GLY A 58 -10.99 -24.52 2.99
N ASP A 59 -10.82 -24.37 4.30
CA ASP A 59 -10.02 -25.26 5.15
C ASP A 59 -10.80 -26.51 5.55
N PRO A 60 -10.28 -27.74 5.33
CA PRO A 60 -10.93 -28.96 5.79
C PRO A 60 -10.78 -29.27 7.29
N ASP A 61 -9.91 -28.59 8.04
CA ASP A 61 -9.77 -28.76 9.50
C ASP A 61 -10.84 -27.94 10.26
N PRO A 62 -11.82 -28.59 10.91
CA PRO A 62 -12.85 -27.88 11.67
C PRO A 62 -12.28 -27.12 12.87
N LYS A 63 -11.21 -27.60 13.51
CA LYS A 63 -10.64 -26.92 14.69
C LYS A 63 -10.00 -25.59 14.32
N TRP A 64 -9.30 -25.55 13.18
CA TRP A 64 -8.78 -24.31 12.62
C TRP A 64 -9.92 -23.38 12.20
N LEU A 65 -10.93 -23.93 11.52
CA LEU A 65 -12.09 -23.15 11.05
C LEU A 65 -12.84 -22.48 12.20
N ASP A 66 -13.18 -23.22 13.25
CA ASP A 66 -13.85 -22.70 14.46
C ASP A 66 -13.04 -21.60 15.13
N LYS A 67 -11.71 -21.79 15.26
CA LYS A 67 -10.80 -20.79 15.82
C LYS A 67 -10.74 -19.52 14.96
N MET A 68 -10.67 -19.67 13.64
CA MET A 68 -10.60 -18.54 12.71
C MET A 68 -11.91 -17.75 12.70
N ILE A 69 -13.06 -18.44 12.63
CA ILE A 69 -14.39 -17.83 12.71
C ILE A 69 -14.54 -17.08 14.04
N SER A 70 -14.10 -17.66 15.17
CA SER A 70 -14.13 -17.01 16.48
C SER A 70 -13.29 -15.72 16.50
N ASN A 71 -12.04 -15.78 16.05
CA ASN A 71 -11.15 -14.63 15.98
C ASN A 71 -11.72 -13.50 15.11
N ILE A 72 -12.20 -13.82 13.90
CA ILE A 72 -12.81 -12.84 12.99
C ILE A 72 -14.09 -12.25 13.60
N SER A 73 -14.92 -13.07 14.24
CA SER A 73 -16.18 -12.64 14.88
C SER A 73 -15.96 -11.71 16.08
N VAL A 74 -14.83 -11.85 16.79
CA VAL A 74 -14.45 -10.96 17.90
C VAL A 74 -13.84 -9.66 17.38
N LEU A 75 -12.82 -9.75 16.51
CA LEU A 75 -12.02 -8.60 16.08
C LEU A 75 -12.76 -7.69 15.10
N PHE A 76 -13.53 -8.26 14.16
CA PHE A 76 -14.20 -7.53 13.09
C PHE A 76 -15.72 -7.46 13.26
N LYS A 77 -16.22 -7.66 14.49
CA LYS A 77 -17.64 -7.59 14.84
C LYS A 77 -18.38 -6.39 14.24
N PRO A 78 -17.86 -5.15 14.28
CA PRO A 78 -18.55 -3.99 13.72
C PRO A 78 -18.76 -4.11 12.20
N HIS A 79 -17.74 -4.57 11.46
CA HIS A 79 -17.80 -4.73 10.01
C HIS A 79 -18.72 -5.87 9.59
N ILE A 80 -18.79 -6.96 10.37
CA ILE A 80 -19.75 -8.05 10.16
C ILE A 80 -21.18 -7.55 10.36
N GLN A 81 -21.43 -6.82 11.47
CA GLN A 81 -22.75 -6.23 11.75
C GLN A 81 -23.17 -5.20 10.69
N ALA A 82 -22.22 -4.44 10.14
CA ALA A 82 -22.42 -3.51 9.03
C ALA A 82 -22.54 -4.18 7.65
N ARG A 83 -22.42 -5.52 7.55
CA ARG A 83 -22.36 -6.29 6.28
C ARG A 83 -21.20 -5.87 5.35
N GLN A 84 -20.16 -5.26 5.92
CA GLN A 84 -18.90 -4.93 5.26
C GLN A 84 -17.91 -6.09 5.28
N LEU A 85 -18.12 -7.09 6.15
CA LEU A 85 -17.36 -8.34 6.17
C LEU A 85 -18.31 -9.54 6.20
N VAL A 86 -18.12 -10.46 5.26
CA VAL A 86 -18.84 -11.74 5.16
C VAL A 86 -17.82 -12.87 5.16
N VAL A 87 -18.07 -13.92 5.92
CA VAL A 87 -17.23 -15.13 5.93
C VAL A 87 -18.03 -16.28 5.34
N ILE A 88 -17.46 -16.97 4.37
CA ILE A 88 -18.02 -18.17 3.74
C ILE A 88 -17.04 -19.33 3.86
N ASN A 89 -17.53 -20.56 3.85
CA ASN A 89 -16.69 -21.76 3.71
C ASN A 89 -17.20 -22.63 2.56
N THR A 90 -16.37 -23.57 2.09
CA THR A 90 -16.81 -24.58 1.14
C THR A 90 -16.63 -25.98 1.73
N PRO A 91 -17.71 -26.77 1.88
CA PRO A 91 -17.63 -28.14 2.35
C PRO A 91 -16.68 -28.99 1.50
N LEU A 92 -15.86 -29.83 2.13
CA LEU A 92 -14.88 -30.68 1.43
C LEU A 92 -15.53 -31.57 0.33
N LYS A 93 -16.80 -31.96 0.51
CA LYS A 93 -17.59 -32.72 -0.48
C LYS A 93 -17.85 -31.97 -1.80
N SER A 94 -17.67 -30.66 -1.86
CA SER A 94 -17.88 -29.83 -3.06
C SER A 94 -16.65 -29.79 -3.98
N TYR A 95 -15.47 -30.20 -3.49
CA TYR A 95 -14.24 -30.23 -4.27
C TYR A 95 -14.21 -31.43 -5.20
N ARG A 96 -13.66 -31.26 -6.41
CA ARG A 96 -13.34 -32.40 -7.29
C ARG A 96 -12.17 -33.20 -6.69
N PRO A 97 -12.01 -34.50 -7.04
CA PRO A 97 -10.91 -35.29 -6.54
C PRO A 97 -9.53 -34.64 -6.76
N LEU A 98 -8.77 -34.52 -5.66
CA LEU A 98 -7.37 -34.07 -5.64
C LEU A 98 -6.39 -35.27 -5.68
N LYS A 99 -6.82 -36.40 -6.23
CA LYS A 99 -6.03 -37.63 -6.42
C LYS A 99 -5.78 -37.85 -7.91
N ASN A 100 -4.65 -38.49 -8.25
CA ASN A 100 -4.27 -38.82 -9.63
C ASN A 100 -4.25 -37.61 -10.58
N LEU A 101 -3.86 -36.44 -10.06
CA LEU A 101 -3.82 -35.18 -10.79
C LEU A 101 -2.71 -35.18 -11.85
N LYS A 102 -2.94 -34.49 -12.98
CA LYS A 102 -1.95 -34.32 -14.04
C LYS A 102 -0.68 -33.63 -13.54
N LYS A 103 0.44 -34.37 -13.57
CA LYS A 103 1.75 -33.92 -13.11
C LYS A 103 2.59 -33.39 -14.28
N ARG A 104 3.20 -32.20 -14.13
CA ARG A 104 4.27 -31.72 -15.02
C ARG A 104 5.64 -32.19 -14.52
N VAL A 105 6.63 -32.28 -15.41
CA VAL A 105 7.97 -32.83 -15.11
C VAL A 105 8.59 -32.21 -13.84
N ASN A 106 8.41 -30.90 -13.63
CA ASN A 106 9.01 -30.16 -12.51
C ASN A 106 8.10 -30.00 -11.28
N ASP A 107 6.83 -30.44 -11.33
CA ASP A 107 5.90 -30.27 -10.20
C ASP A 107 6.11 -31.37 -9.15
N THR A 108 6.20 -31.02 -7.87
CA THR A 108 6.09 -32.03 -6.80
C THR A 108 4.62 -32.48 -6.64
N PRO A 109 4.32 -33.71 -6.19
CA PRO A 109 2.93 -34.14 -5.99
C PRO A 109 2.14 -33.22 -5.04
N ALA A 110 2.80 -32.71 -3.99
CA ALA A 110 2.22 -31.72 -3.08
C ALA A 110 1.88 -30.41 -3.80
N TYR A 111 2.75 -29.93 -4.70
CA TYR A 111 2.49 -28.71 -5.48
C TYR A 111 1.30 -28.88 -6.42
N VAL A 112 1.20 -30.02 -7.10
CA VAL A 112 0.05 -30.32 -7.96
C VAL A 112 -1.25 -30.29 -7.17
N VAL A 113 -1.30 -30.91 -5.99
CA VAL A 113 -2.47 -30.88 -5.09
C VAL A 113 -2.79 -29.45 -4.65
N PHE A 114 -1.78 -28.71 -4.17
CA PHE A 114 -1.92 -27.31 -3.72
C PHE A 114 -2.52 -26.42 -4.81
N ARG A 115 -1.86 -26.29 -5.97
CA ARG A 115 -2.34 -25.42 -7.06
C ARG A 115 -3.70 -25.86 -7.61
N SER A 116 -3.99 -27.17 -7.59
CA SER A 116 -5.27 -27.71 -8.05
C SER A 116 -6.41 -27.39 -7.09
N LYS A 117 -6.15 -27.39 -5.77
CA LYS A 117 -7.12 -26.92 -4.78
C LYS A 117 -7.32 -25.40 -4.87
N GLN A 118 -6.22 -24.65 -4.95
CA GLN A 118 -6.23 -23.17 -5.04
C GLN A 118 -7.08 -22.69 -6.23
N ASN A 119 -6.95 -23.32 -7.41
CA ASN A 119 -7.81 -23.04 -8.57
C ASN A 119 -9.31 -23.27 -8.28
N MET A 120 -9.68 -24.26 -7.45
CA MET A 120 -11.08 -24.46 -7.03
C MET A 120 -11.50 -23.44 -5.96
N ASP A 121 -10.63 -23.13 -4.99
CA ASP A 121 -10.88 -22.12 -3.97
C ASP A 121 -11.22 -20.77 -4.64
N TYR A 122 -10.40 -20.37 -5.62
CA TYR A 122 -10.63 -19.18 -6.43
C TYR A 122 -11.97 -19.24 -7.19
N ALA A 123 -12.24 -20.36 -7.87
CA ALA A 123 -13.49 -20.54 -8.60
C ALA A 123 -14.73 -20.51 -7.69
N PHE A 124 -14.64 -21.02 -6.45
CA PHE A 124 -15.76 -21.04 -5.52
C PHE A 124 -16.11 -19.66 -4.98
N LEU A 125 -15.14 -18.81 -4.62
CA LEU A 125 -15.47 -17.43 -4.22
C LEU A 125 -15.99 -16.62 -5.40
N MET A 126 -15.36 -16.69 -6.57
CA MET A 126 -15.81 -15.96 -7.76
C MET A 126 -17.24 -16.37 -8.17
N ASN A 127 -17.58 -17.66 -8.03
CA ASN A 127 -18.94 -18.13 -8.24
C ASN A 127 -19.92 -17.58 -7.19
N PHE A 128 -19.52 -17.49 -5.92
CA PHE A 128 -20.34 -16.84 -4.87
C PHE A 128 -20.55 -15.35 -5.15
N ALA A 129 -19.51 -14.66 -5.63
CA ALA A 129 -19.54 -13.21 -5.89
C ALA A 129 -20.28 -12.79 -7.18
N THR A 130 -20.62 -13.73 -8.06
CA THR A 130 -21.19 -13.51 -9.41
C THR A 130 -22.45 -12.62 -9.45
N ASN A 131 -23.20 -12.48 -8.37
CA ASN A 131 -24.37 -11.58 -8.28
C ASN A 131 -24.29 -10.62 -7.07
N TYR A 132 -23.09 -10.36 -6.54
CA TYR A 132 -22.92 -9.66 -5.27
C TYR A 132 -22.54 -8.17 -5.43
N SER A 133 -22.06 -7.76 -6.62
CA SER A 133 -21.57 -6.39 -6.90
C SER A 133 -21.32 -6.18 -8.39
N ASP A 134 -21.01 -4.94 -8.81
CA ASP A 134 -20.64 -4.62 -10.21
C ASP A 134 -19.23 -5.12 -10.60
N TYR A 135 -18.31 -5.16 -9.62
CA TYR A 135 -16.90 -5.46 -9.81
C TYR A 135 -16.35 -6.39 -8.73
N PHE A 136 -15.41 -7.24 -9.11
CA PHE A 136 -14.72 -8.18 -8.24
C PHE A 136 -13.23 -7.89 -8.21
N LEU A 137 -12.69 -7.52 -7.04
CA LEU A 137 -11.25 -7.36 -6.83
C LEU A 137 -10.68 -8.54 -6.04
N MET A 138 -9.69 -9.23 -6.61
CA MET A 138 -8.97 -10.33 -5.99
C MET A 138 -7.80 -9.86 -5.11
N ILE A 139 -7.75 -10.35 -3.86
CA ILE A 139 -6.68 -10.13 -2.87
C ILE A 139 -6.44 -11.43 -2.07
N GLU A 140 -5.19 -11.68 -1.65
CA GLU A 140 -4.74 -12.87 -0.89
C GLU A 140 -4.63 -12.60 0.63
N ASP A 141 -4.24 -13.59 1.44
CA ASP A 141 -4.33 -13.52 2.92
C ASP A 141 -3.19 -12.76 3.60
N ASP A 142 -2.14 -12.43 2.89
CA ASP A 142 -0.96 -11.72 3.39
C ASP A 142 -0.70 -10.44 2.60
N VAL A 143 -1.71 -9.57 2.47
CA VAL A 143 -1.62 -8.33 1.68
C VAL A 143 -1.78 -7.07 2.52
N LYS A 144 -0.78 -6.18 2.45
CA LYS A 144 -0.87 -4.79 2.91
C LYS A 144 -1.45 -3.93 1.80
N CYS A 145 -2.45 -3.13 2.13
CA CYS A 145 -3.10 -2.20 1.20
C CYS A 145 -2.46 -0.81 1.28
N ALA A 146 -2.38 -0.12 0.14
CA ALA A 146 -2.01 1.29 0.07
C ALA A 146 -3.13 2.19 0.66
N PRO A 147 -2.81 3.39 1.16
CA PRO A 147 -3.81 4.39 1.51
C PRO A 147 -4.70 4.77 0.32
N GLU A 148 -5.97 5.07 0.58
CA GLU A 148 -6.95 5.54 -0.42
C GLU A 148 -7.11 4.61 -1.65
N PHE A 149 -6.75 3.32 -1.53
CA PHE A 149 -6.72 2.39 -2.65
C PHE A 149 -8.09 2.21 -3.33
N VAL A 150 -9.18 2.28 -2.57
CA VAL A 150 -10.54 2.20 -3.10
C VAL A 150 -10.84 3.43 -3.96
N THR A 151 -10.47 4.63 -3.48
CA THR A 151 -10.58 5.88 -4.24
C THR A 151 -9.78 5.81 -5.55
N GLN A 152 -8.56 5.27 -5.51
CA GLN A 152 -7.72 5.09 -6.70
C GLN A 152 -8.33 4.10 -7.71
N ILE A 153 -8.91 2.98 -7.24
CA ILE A 153 -9.61 2.00 -8.09
C ILE A 153 -10.88 2.62 -8.71
N VAL A 154 -11.72 3.31 -7.94
CA VAL A 154 -12.96 3.94 -8.44
C VAL A 154 -12.65 5.05 -9.45
N THR A 155 -11.59 5.83 -9.21
CA THR A 155 -11.10 6.85 -10.17
C THR A 155 -10.63 6.18 -11.47
N THR A 156 -9.90 5.07 -11.36
CA THR A 156 -9.44 4.29 -12.51
C THR A 156 -10.62 3.72 -13.31
N LEU A 157 -11.60 3.10 -12.65
CA LEU A 157 -12.81 2.60 -13.30
C LEU A 157 -13.55 3.70 -14.06
N SER A 158 -13.68 4.89 -13.47
CA SER A 158 -14.29 6.06 -14.12
C SER A 158 -13.55 6.48 -15.38
N ALA A 159 -12.21 6.46 -15.36
CA ALA A 159 -11.36 6.76 -16.53
C ALA A 159 -11.31 5.63 -17.60
N TRP A 160 -11.90 4.47 -17.31
CA TRP A 160 -11.94 3.28 -18.17
C TRP A 160 -13.35 2.81 -18.53
N GLU A 161 -14.41 3.50 -18.09
CA GLU A 161 -15.82 3.17 -18.34
C GLU A 161 -16.14 2.87 -19.81
N ARG A 162 -15.53 3.63 -20.74
CA ARG A 162 -15.77 3.53 -22.20
C ARG A 162 -14.71 2.73 -22.95
N LYS A 163 -13.80 2.05 -22.26
CA LYS A 163 -12.73 1.25 -22.85
C LYS A 163 -13.04 -0.24 -22.66
N PHE A 164 -12.73 -1.05 -23.66
CA PHE A 164 -12.77 -2.50 -23.50
C PHE A 164 -11.63 -2.98 -22.59
N TRP A 165 -11.96 -3.78 -21.60
CA TRP A 165 -11.03 -4.52 -20.76
C TRP A 165 -11.73 -5.75 -20.14
N VAL A 166 -10.92 -6.74 -19.79
CA VAL A 166 -11.30 -8.02 -19.17
C VAL A 166 -10.82 -8.07 -17.72
N THR A 167 -9.60 -7.57 -17.49
CA THR A 167 -9.02 -7.44 -16.16
C THR A 167 -8.14 -6.19 -16.07
N LEU A 168 -8.30 -5.42 -14.99
CA LEU A 168 -7.39 -4.34 -14.58
C LEU A 168 -6.51 -4.82 -13.43
N GLU A 169 -5.26 -4.35 -13.36
CA GLU A 169 -4.26 -4.87 -12.41
C GLU A 169 -3.62 -3.77 -11.56
N PHE A 170 -3.77 -3.91 -10.25
CA PHE A 170 -3.25 -2.98 -9.23
C PHE A 170 -2.10 -3.60 -8.40
N SER A 171 -1.53 -4.70 -8.87
CA SER A 171 -0.25 -5.25 -8.38
C SER A 171 0.41 -6.10 -9.48
N GLN A 172 1.74 -6.18 -9.44
CA GLN A 172 2.54 -7.08 -10.26
C GLN A 172 2.51 -8.54 -9.76
N LEU A 173 2.23 -8.75 -8.47
CA LEU A 173 2.41 -10.03 -7.80
C LEU A 173 1.26 -11.00 -8.12
N GLY A 174 1.60 -12.11 -8.79
CA GLY A 174 0.73 -13.26 -9.00
C GLY A 174 -0.73 -12.89 -9.31
N PHE A 175 -1.62 -13.36 -8.43
CA PHE A 175 -3.07 -13.19 -8.54
C PHE A 175 -3.62 -12.01 -7.70
N ILE A 176 -2.75 -11.22 -7.08
CA ILE A 176 -3.11 -10.07 -6.24
C ILE A 176 -3.51 -8.87 -7.11
N GLY A 177 -4.52 -8.12 -6.64
CA GLY A 177 -4.91 -6.85 -7.24
C GLY A 177 -5.57 -6.98 -8.62
N LYS A 178 -6.12 -8.15 -8.95
CA LYS A 178 -6.79 -8.38 -10.24
C LYS A 178 -8.27 -8.01 -10.12
N LEU A 179 -8.67 -6.96 -10.84
CA LEU A 179 -10.04 -6.46 -10.87
C LEU A 179 -10.77 -6.95 -12.12
N PHE A 180 -11.94 -7.55 -11.92
CA PHE A 180 -12.80 -8.10 -12.97
C PHE A 180 -14.17 -7.41 -12.95
N HIS A 181 -14.84 -7.38 -14.08
CA HIS A 181 -16.29 -7.18 -14.11
C HIS A 181 -17.00 -8.43 -13.57
N THR A 182 -17.94 -8.26 -12.62
CA THR A 182 -18.60 -9.41 -11.97
C THR A 182 -19.41 -10.25 -12.97
N ARG A 183 -20.06 -9.61 -13.95
CA ARG A 183 -20.81 -10.27 -15.04
C ARG A 183 -19.97 -11.26 -15.87
N ASP A 184 -18.65 -11.09 -15.88
CA ASP A 184 -17.72 -11.86 -16.71
C ASP A 184 -17.04 -13.01 -15.91
N LEU A 185 -17.18 -13.02 -14.57
CA LEU A 185 -16.70 -14.11 -13.70
C LEU A 185 -17.20 -15.51 -14.10
N PRO A 186 -18.46 -15.74 -14.53
CA PRO A 186 -18.94 -17.08 -14.88
C PRO A 186 -18.10 -17.78 -15.96
N TYR A 187 -17.51 -17.01 -16.89
CA TYR A 187 -16.62 -17.57 -17.91
C TYR A 187 -15.29 -18.00 -17.30
N PHE A 188 -14.68 -17.15 -16.47
CA PHE A 188 -13.39 -17.43 -15.84
C PHE A 188 -13.49 -18.53 -14.76
N VAL A 189 -14.56 -18.55 -13.96
CA VAL A 189 -14.91 -19.64 -13.02
C VAL A 189 -14.94 -20.99 -13.73
N ARG A 190 -15.63 -21.07 -14.88
CA ARG A 190 -15.69 -22.30 -15.69
C ARG A 190 -14.32 -22.66 -16.25
N PHE A 191 -13.53 -21.68 -16.69
CA PHE A 191 -12.17 -21.89 -17.17
C PHE A 191 -11.26 -22.48 -16.08
N LEU A 192 -11.26 -21.91 -14.87
CA LEU A 192 -10.54 -22.45 -13.71
C LEU A 192 -10.98 -23.87 -13.37
N LEU A 193 -12.30 -24.16 -13.34
CA LEU A 193 -12.83 -25.50 -13.02
C LEU A 193 -12.57 -26.54 -14.11
N LEU A 194 -12.39 -26.14 -15.37
CA LEU A 194 -11.97 -27.01 -16.47
C LEU A 194 -10.47 -27.33 -16.39
N PHE A 195 -9.64 -26.31 -16.15
CA PHE A 195 -8.19 -26.42 -16.21
C PHE A 195 -7.49 -26.51 -14.84
N TYR A 196 -8.24 -26.79 -13.77
CA TYR A 196 -7.74 -26.78 -12.39
C TYR A 196 -6.49 -27.65 -12.18
N GLN A 197 -6.38 -28.76 -12.91
CA GLN A 197 -5.23 -29.68 -12.84
C GLN A 197 -4.03 -29.23 -13.69
N GLU A 198 -4.21 -28.32 -14.65
CA GLU A 198 -3.22 -28.10 -15.72
C GLU A 198 -2.10 -27.12 -15.33
N ARG A 199 -2.44 -25.98 -14.71
CA ARG A 199 -1.49 -24.92 -14.32
C ARG A 199 -1.99 -24.14 -13.08
N PRO A 200 -1.12 -23.39 -12.38
CA PRO A 200 -1.54 -22.40 -11.37
C PRO A 200 -2.41 -21.29 -11.97
N CYS A 201 -3.18 -20.60 -11.11
CA CYS A 201 -4.16 -19.60 -11.54
C CYS A 201 -3.58 -18.48 -12.43
N ASP A 202 -2.40 -17.94 -12.11
CA ASP A 202 -1.79 -16.85 -12.88
C ASP A 202 -1.56 -17.18 -14.36
N TYR A 203 -1.14 -18.42 -14.62
CA TYR A 203 -0.97 -18.93 -15.97
C TYR A 203 -2.31 -19.16 -16.65
N LEU A 204 -3.32 -19.63 -15.91
CA LEU A 204 -4.68 -19.78 -16.43
C LEU A 204 -5.31 -18.41 -16.75
N LEU A 205 -5.10 -17.39 -15.92
CA LEU A 205 -5.51 -16.02 -16.19
C LEU A 205 -4.83 -15.49 -17.46
N SER A 206 -3.51 -15.68 -17.62
CA SER A 206 -2.81 -15.22 -18.82
C SER A 206 -3.41 -15.83 -20.10
N HIS A 207 -3.61 -17.15 -20.12
CA HIS A 207 -4.24 -17.83 -21.25
C HIS A 207 -5.71 -17.42 -21.46
N PHE A 208 -6.46 -17.12 -20.39
CA PHE A 208 -7.82 -16.61 -20.50
C PHE A 208 -7.85 -15.21 -21.13
N LEU A 209 -6.94 -14.32 -20.73
CA LEU A 209 -6.80 -12.98 -21.31
C LEU A 209 -6.43 -13.01 -22.80
N ASP A 210 -5.54 -13.93 -23.20
CA ASP A 210 -5.22 -14.16 -24.61
C ASP A 210 -6.47 -14.54 -25.43
N LEU A 211 -7.30 -15.45 -24.90
CA LEU A 211 -8.56 -15.88 -25.51
C LEU A 211 -9.65 -14.79 -25.52
N GLN A 212 -9.62 -13.86 -24.56
CA GLN A 212 -10.51 -12.70 -24.47
C GLN A 212 -9.95 -11.46 -25.19
N MET A 213 -8.94 -11.63 -26.05
CA MET A 213 -8.32 -10.57 -26.86
C MET A 213 -7.61 -9.45 -26.06
N GLN A 214 -7.30 -9.68 -24.77
CA GLN A 214 -6.51 -8.77 -23.92
C GLN A 214 -5.07 -9.28 -23.75
N GLN A 215 -4.31 -9.37 -24.84
CA GLN A 215 -2.91 -9.83 -24.83
C GLN A 215 -1.98 -8.95 -23.99
N LYS A 216 -2.26 -7.63 -23.93
CA LYS A 216 -1.50 -6.70 -23.09
C LYS A 216 -2.18 -6.55 -21.72
N ARG A 217 -1.44 -6.91 -20.67
CA ARG A 217 -1.81 -6.71 -19.26
C ARG A 217 -2.04 -5.21 -19.00
N ILE A 218 -3.21 -4.85 -18.45
CA ILE A 218 -3.55 -3.44 -18.16
C ILE A 218 -3.25 -3.18 -16.68
N ARG A 219 -2.02 -2.73 -16.42
CA ARG A 219 -1.47 -2.53 -15.08
C ARG A 219 -1.37 -1.05 -14.73
N PHE A 220 -1.66 -0.72 -13.48
CA PHE A 220 -1.52 0.61 -12.89
C PHE A 220 -0.35 0.65 -11.92
N SER A 221 0.33 1.79 -11.89
CA SER A 221 1.45 2.09 -11.00
C SER A 221 1.14 3.43 -10.30
N PRO A 222 1.44 3.58 -8.99
CA PRO A 222 2.01 2.57 -8.11
C PRO A 222 1.03 1.41 -7.83
N SER A 223 1.57 0.25 -7.48
CA SER A 223 0.76 -0.89 -7.02
C SER A 223 0.04 -0.52 -5.72
N LEU A 224 -1.19 -1.00 -5.57
CA LEU A 224 -2.04 -0.75 -4.40
C LEU A 224 -2.00 -1.86 -3.35
N PHE A 225 -1.29 -2.95 -3.64
CA PHE A 225 -1.21 -4.15 -2.81
C PHE A 225 0.21 -4.72 -2.73
N GLN A 226 0.65 -5.07 -1.53
CA GLN A 226 1.97 -5.66 -1.25
C GLN A 226 1.87 -6.93 -0.40
N HIS A 227 2.53 -7.99 -0.87
CA HIS A 227 2.66 -9.25 -0.16
C HIS A 227 3.53 -9.11 1.11
N MET A 228 2.95 -9.40 2.26
CA MET A 228 3.57 -9.39 3.60
C MET A 228 4.22 -10.72 3.95
N GLY A 229 3.85 -11.81 3.26
CA GLY A 229 4.38 -13.14 3.51
C GLY A 229 5.89 -13.21 3.25
N SER A 230 6.65 -13.48 4.31
CA SER A 230 8.09 -13.82 4.20
C SER A 230 8.31 -15.28 3.81
N TYR A 231 7.23 -16.06 3.60
CA TYR A 231 7.25 -17.49 3.39
C TYR A 231 6.30 -17.87 2.24
N SER A 232 6.79 -18.70 1.31
CA SER A 232 5.98 -19.29 0.24
C SER A 232 4.79 -20.07 0.80
N SER A 233 3.58 -19.73 0.35
CA SER A 233 2.31 -20.38 0.73
C SER A 233 2.24 -21.86 0.34
N PHE A 234 3.14 -22.32 -0.55
CA PHE A 234 3.23 -23.72 -0.95
C PHE A 234 4.20 -24.55 -0.08
N ASP A 235 5.45 -24.11 0.07
CA ASP A 235 6.54 -24.92 0.64
C ASP A 235 7.25 -24.29 1.83
N GLY A 236 6.73 -23.18 2.37
CA GLY A 236 7.25 -22.56 3.60
C GLY A 236 8.69 -22.10 3.50
N LYS A 237 9.23 -21.95 2.28
CA LYS A 237 10.56 -21.39 2.03
C LYS A 237 10.52 -19.88 2.17
N PHE A 238 11.58 -19.31 2.73
CA PHE A 238 11.74 -17.87 2.83
C PHE A 238 11.70 -17.24 1.43
N SER A 239 10.79 -16.28 1.24
CA SER A 239 10.50 -15.65 -0.05
C SER A 239 10.20 -14.18 0.18
N THR A 240 11.08 -13.30 -0.27
CA THR A 240 10.97 -11.84 -0.15
C THR A 240 10.48 -11.21 -1.45
N LEU A 241 9.39 -11.72 -1.99
CA LEU A 241 8.74 -11.17 -3.19
C LEU A 241 8.07 -9.83 -2.87
N LYS A 242 8.85 -8.75 -2.90
CA LYS A 242 8.33 -7.38 -2.91
C LYS A 242 7.88 -6.96 -4.31
N ASP A 243 6.74 -6.29 -4.38
CA ASP A 243 6.32 -5.59 -5.59
C ASP A 243 7.18 -4.33 -5.72
N LYS A 244 7.92 -4.21 -6.83
CA LYS A 244 8.84 -3.08 -7.04
C LYS A 244 8.12 -1.77 -7.35
N GLU A 245 6.85 -1.84 -7.73
CA GLU A 245 5.98 -0.69 -8.00
C GLU A 245 5.02 -0.41 -6.83
N PHE A 246 5.02 -1.21 -5.76
CA PHE A 246 4.30 -0.85 -4.55
C PHE A 246 5.11 0.14 -3.73
N GLU A 247 4.57 1.35 -3.58
CA GLU A 247 5.10 2.32 -2.65
C GLU A 247 4.66 1.96 -1.23
N GLU A 248 5.50 1.16 -0.56
CA GLU A 248 5.41 0.99 0.88
C GLU A 248 5.50 2.36 1.56
N ASP A 249 4.46 2.71 2.32
CA ASP A 249 4.54 3.76 3.36
C ASP A 249 5.56 3.40 4.47
N ASP A 250 6.24 2.24 4.37
CA ASP A 250 7.45 1.92 5.14
C ASP A 250 8.68 2.59 4.51
N ILE A 251 8.71 3.90 4.65
CA ILE A 251 9.78 4.78 4.18
C ILE A 251 10.90 4.85 5.25
N GLY A 252 10.87 3.93 6.21
CA GLY A 252 11.54 4.06 7.50
C GLY A 252 10.95 5.19 8.35
N PRO A 253 11.46 5.37 9.59
CA PRO A 253 11.18 6.59 10.35
C PRO A 253 11.64 7.84 9.57
N PRO A 254 11.01 9.01 9.78
CA PRO A 254 11.45 10.24 9.13
C PRO A 254 12.93 10.49 9.44
N SER A 255 13.70 10.82 8.41
CA SER A 255 15.13 11.11 8.55
C SER A 255 15.38 12.36 9.37
N ASN A 256 14.44 13.33 9.32
CA ASN A 256 14.46 14.65 9.95
C ASN A 256 15.90 15.19 10.19
N PRO A 257 16.68 15.41 9.11
CA PRO A 257 18.06 15.89 9.23
C PRO A 257 18.14 17.18 10.03
N ALA A 258 19.27 17.39 10.71
CA ALA A 258 19.50 18.53 11.59
C ALA A 258 19.11 19.86 10.94
N ALA A 259 18.32 20.64 11.67
CA ALA A 259 17.65 21.81 11.17
C ALA A 259 17.30 22.80 12.29
N THR A 260 17.25 24.08 11.93
CA THR A 260 16.69 25.15 12.77
C THR A 260 15.26 25.45 12.32
N ILE A 261 14.34 25.65 13.27
CA ILE A 261 12.95 26.04 12.97
C ILE A 261 12.80 27.53 13.25
N TYR A 262 12.23 28.25 12.30
CA TYR A 262 11.80 29.64 12.45
C TYR A 262 10.28 29.75 12.31
N THR A 263 9.67 30.72 12.98
CA THR A 263 8.25 31.07 12.78
C THR A 263 8.02 32.55 13.08
N ASN A 264 7.05 33.14 12.39
CA ASN A 264 6.49 34.45 12.72
C ASN A 264 5.20 34.37 13.58
N LEU A 265 4.83 33.18 14.05
CA LEU A 265 3.78 32.99 15.06
C LEU A 265 4.24 33.48 16.43
N ASN A 266 3.28 33.85 17.28
CA ASN A 266 3.59 34.17 18.68
C ASN A 266 3.90 32.87 19.44
N VAL A 267 5.14 32.73 19.92
CA VAL A 267 5.66 31.57 20.65
C VAL A 267 6.10 32.03 22.03
N THR A 268 5.63 31.35 23.07
CA THR A 268 5.96 31.70 24.47
C THR A 268 7.27 31.09 24.97
N ASN A 269 7.81 30.09 24.27
CA ASN A 269 9.07 29.41 24.61
C ASN A 269 9.63 28.63 23.40
N ASP A 270 10.84 28.97 22.96
CA ASP A 270 11.50 28.37 21.77
C ASP A 270 11.73 26.86 21.89
N SER A 271 11.82 26.31 23.10
CA SER A 271 11.91 24.85 23.29
C SER A 271 10.65 24.12 22.79
N VAL A 272 9.49 24.78 22.79
CA VAL A 272 8.23 24.22 22.29
C VAL A 272 8.18 24.27 20.76
N LEU A 273 8.89 25.21 20.11
CA LEU A 273 8.95 25.28 18.65
C LEU A 273 9.60 24.03 18.05
N LYS A 274 10.67 23.52 18.67
CA LYS A 274 11.38 22.30 18.24
C LYS A 274 10.48 21.07 18.13
N ASN A 275 9.41 21.00 18.94
CA ASN A 275 8.43 19.91 18.87
C ASN A 275 7.70 19.82 17.51
N ALA A 276 7.68 20.87 16.70
CA ALA A 276 7.10 20.82 15.35
C ALA A 276 7.87 19.89 14.39
N TYR A 277 9.14 19.59 14.67
CA TYR A 277 10.04 18.80 13.80
C TYR A 277 10.79 17.68 14.57
N SER A 278 10.58 17.55 15.88
CA SER A 278 11.12 16.41 16.64
C SER A 278 10.42 15.11 16.23
N LEU A 279 11.14 13.99 16.38
CA LEU A 279 10.57 12.64 16.25
C LEU A 279 9.86 12.18 17.54
N ASP A 280 9.98 12.96 18.63
CA ASP A 280 9.24 12.74 19.87
C ASP A 280 7.73 12.95 19.68
N ARG A 281 6.90 12.29 20.51
CA ARG A 281 5.43 12.43 20.47
C ARG A 281 4.90 13.75 21.06
N ASN A 282 5.71 14.80 21.04
CA ASN A 282 5.32 16.15 21.45
C ASN A 282 4.65 16.89 20.28
N PHE A 283 4.20 18.13 20.51
CA PHE A 283 3.64 18.99 19.47
C PHE A 283 4.01 20.45 19.73
N PHE A 284 3.98 21.25 18.68
CA PHE A 284 3.98 22.71 18.77
C PHE A 284 2.54 23.22 18.86
N TYR A 285 2.32 24.21 19.71
CA TYR A 285 1.04 24.91 19.85
C TYR A 285 1.26 26.42 19.79
N SER A 286 0.45 27.11 18.99
CA SER A 286 0.31 28.57 19.06
C SER A 286 -1.15 28.94 19.32
N LYS A 287 -1.34 29.97 20.16
CA LYS A 287 -2.66 30.43 20.58
C LYS A 287 -3.46 31.09 19.44
N GLU A 288 -2.76 31.73 18.49
CA GLU A 288 -3.35 32.45 17.36
C GLU A 288 -2.49 32.22 16.11
N ALA A 289 -3.14 31.95 14.98
CA ALA A 289 -2.50 31.80 13.67
C ALA A 289 -3.28 32.59 12.63
N LYS A 290 -2.62 33.53 11.95
CA LYS A 290 -3.23 34.44 10.97
C LYS A 290 -2.83 34.03 9.56
N ALA A 291 -3.61 34.43 8.56
CA ALA A 291 -3.18 34.34 7.16
C ALA A 291 -1.82 35.06 6.98
N GLY A 292 -0.88 34.40 6.30
CA GLY A 292 0.51 34.85 6.16
C GLY A 292 1.45 34.44 7.30
N SER A 293 0.95 33.78 8.36
CA SER A 293 1.82 33.13 9.33
C SER A 293 2.48 31.88 8.74
N HIS A 294 3.71 31.55 9.15
CA HIS A 294 4.43 30.36 8.69
C HIS A 294 5.29 29.72 9.77
N LEU A 295 5.58 28.43 9.59
CA LEU A 295 6.73 27.76 10.20
C LEU A 295 7.68 27.35 9.08
N THR A 296 8.96 27.70 9.18
CA THR A 296 10.01 27.29 8.24
C THR A 296 11.01 26.38 8.95
N VAL A 297 11.14 25.14 8.50
CA VAL A 297 12.25 24.25 8.84
C VAL A 297 13.40 24.56 7.89
N ILE A 298 14.56 24.93 8.43
CA ILE A 298 15.77 25.30 7.69
C ILE A 298 16.82 24.22 7.96
N LEU A 299 17.09 23.36 6.99
CA LEU A 299 18.06 22.27 7.15
C LEU A 299 19.47 22.86 7.30
N ASP A 300 20.28 22.35 8.21
CA ASP A 300 21.67 22.82 8.38
C ASP A 300 22.46 22.54 7.09
N ILE A 301 22.30 21.33 6.55
CA ILE A 301 22.86 20.87 5.27
C ILE A 301 21.71 20.65 4.27
N PRO A 302 21.73 21.26 3.06
CA PRO A 302 20.74 20.99 2.02
C PRO A 302 20.70 19.49 1.67
N ALA A 303 19.50 18.92 1.55
CA ALA A 303 19.31 17.48 1.36
C ALA A 303 18.43 17.13 0.16
N THR A 304 18.64 15.94 -0.41
CA THR A 304 17.75 15.36 -1.42
C THR A 304 16.53 14.77 -0.72
N VAL A 305 15.60 15.65 -0.32
CA VAL A 305 14.28 15.27 0.23
C VAL A 305 13.45 14.63 -0.87
N PHE A 306 12.95 13.43 -0.62
CA PHE A 306 12.07 12.72 -1.56
C PHE A 306 10.62 12.62 -1.06
N ARG A 307 10.36 12.91 0.23
CA ARG A 307 9.01 13.02 0.78
C ARG A 307 8.92 14.01 1.92
N VAL A 308 7.77 14.70 1.99
CA VAL A 308 7.37 15.58 3.10
C VAL A 308 6.00 15.17 3.60
N GLN A 309 5.83 15.12 4.92
CA GLN A 309 4.55 14.99 5.59
C GLN A 309 4.41 16.08 6.65
N VAL A 310 3.23 16.69 6.73
CA VAL A 310 2.87 17.69 7.76
C VAL A 310 1.56 17.27 8.39
N LEU A 311 1.55 17.15 9.72
CA LEU A 311 0.39 16.79 10.52
C LEU A 311 0.00 17.94 11.45
N THR A 312 -1.21 18.48 11.28
CA THR A 312 -1.78 19.49 12.17
C THR A 312 -3.00 18.95 12.94
N GLY A 313 -3.51 19.74 13.88
CA GLY A 313 -4.66 19.40 14.71
C GLY A 313 -4.35 18.44 15.85
N SER A 314 -5.27 18.34 16.81
CA SER A 314 -5.17 17.41 17.93
C SER A 314 -5.56 15.96 17.53
N ASN A 315 -5.46 15.02 18.46
CA ASN A 315 -6.01 13.67 18.30
C ASN A 315 -7.56 13.65 18.22
N VAL A 316 -8.23 14.72 18.64
CA VAL A 316 -9.66 14.96 18.40
C VAL A 316 -9.83 15.67 17.06
N LYS A 317 -10.56 15.03 16.15
CA LYS A 317 -10.81 15.51 14.78
C LYS A 317 -11.44 16.91 14.78
N GLY A 318 -10.92 17.83 13.96
CA GLY A 318 -11.41 19.20 13.83
C GLY A 318 -10.86 20.21 14.84
N VAL A 319 -10.21 19.77 15.92
CA VAL A 319 -9.72 20.66 16.99
C VAL A 319 -8.30 21.14 16.69
N ASN A 320 -8.10 22.47 16.69
CA ASN A 320 -6.83 23.17 16.44
C ASN A 320 -6.12 22.76 15.13
N GLN A 321 -6.92 22.36 14.14
CA GLN A 321 -6.48 21.79 12.86
C GLN A 321 -6.40 22.87 11.79
N LEU A 322 -5.32 22.90 11.00
CA LEU A 322 -5.17 23.86 9.92
C LEU A 322 -6.13 23.51 8.77
N LYS A 323 -7.12 24.36 8.51
CA LYS A 323 -8.10 24.14 7.44
C LYS A 323 -7.57 24.54 6.07
N GLU A 324 -6.85 25.65 6.01
CA GLU A 324 -6.30 26.22 4.78
C GLU A 324 -4.85 26.63 5.01
N GLY A 325 -3.96 25.99 4.28
CA GLY A 325 -2.53 26.22 4.27
C GLY A 325 -1.85 25.26 3.31
N HIS A 326 -0.59 25.50 3.03
CA HIS A 326 0.19 24.70 2.08
C HIS A 326 1.65 24.57 2.48
N VAL A 327 2.34 23.67 1.81
CA VAL A 327 3.78 23.43 2.00
C VAL A 327 4.56 23.89 0.77
N GLU A 328 5.69 24.55 1.02
CA GLU A 328 6.63 25.05 0.02
C GLU A 328 8.04 24.51 0.30
N LEU A 329 8.82 24.27 -0.75
CA LEU A 329 10.22 23.83 -0.67
C LEU A 329 11.13 24.94 -1.20
N GLY A 330 12.00 25.47 -0.33
CA GLY A 330 13.03 26.45 -0.68
C GLY A 330 14.36 25.75 -0.97
N TYR A 331 15.04 26.17 -2.04
CA TYR A 331 16.24 25.50 -2.56
C TYR A 331 17.53 26.30 -2.37
N ASP A 332 17.44 27.61 -2.16
CA ASP A 332 18.57 28.48 -1.87
C ASP A 332 18.35 29.26 -0.57
N SER A 333 19.41 29.62 0.15
CA SER A 333 19.38 30.50 1.33
C SER A 333 20.44 31.60 1.25
N THR A 334 20.91 31.97 0.05
CA THR A 334 21.82 33.10 -0.12
C THR A 334 21.24 34.37 0.53
N ASN A 335 22.02 34.98 1.43
CA ASN A 335 21.72 36.23 2.15
C ASN A 335 20.52 36.22 3.11
N LEU A 336 19.98 35.04 3.48
CA LEU A 336 18.87 34.92 4.45
C LEU A 336 19.29 34.07 5.67
N ILE A 337 19.07 34.60 6.88
CA ILE A 337 19.46 33.95 8.15
C ILE A 337 18.36 33.01 8.68
N HIS A 338 17.09 33.33 8.43
CA HIS A 338 15.93 32.64 8.98
C HIS A 338 14.91 32.20 7.92
N ASP A 339 15.31 32.17 6.64
CA ASP A 339 14.41 31.86 5.53
C ASP A 339 15.18 31.40 4.29
N CYS A 340 14.46 31.01 3.23
CA CYS A 340 15.02 30.65 1.93
C CYS A 340 14.48 31.52 0.77
N ASN A 341 15.13 31.40 -0.38
CA ASN A 341 14.64 31.83 -1.69
C ASN A 341 14.20 30.61 -2.52
N ASP A 342 13.70 30.88 -3.74
CA ASP A 342 13.28 29.86 -4.72
C ASP A 342 12.26 28.85 -4.16
N TYR A 343 11.24 29.34 -3.45
CA TYR A 343 10.16 28.49 -2.94
C TYR A 343 9.28 27.93 -4.06
N ILE A 344 9.20 26.61 -4.13
CA ILE A 344 8.30 25.86 -5.02
C ILE A 344 7.18 25.25 -4.19
N PHE A 345 5.94 25.45 -4.63
CA PHE A 345 4.75 24.85 -4.02
C PHE A 345 4.77 23.32 -4.12
N LEU A 346 4.59 22.63 -2.99
CA LEU A 346 4.50 21.16 -2.91
C LEU A 346 3.06 20.66 -2.84
N GLY A 347 2.17 21.38 -2.15
CA GLY A 347 0.76 20.98 -2.03
C GLY A 347 -0.01 21.68 -0.91
N MET A 348 -1.33 21.72 -1.06
CA MET A 348 -2.26 22.12 0.00
C MET A 348 -2.34 21.06 1.10
N LEU A 349 -2.61 21.46 2.34
CA LEU A 349 -3.07 20.54 3.38
C LEU A 349 -4.55 20.22 3.13
N VAL A 350 -4.89 18.92 3.11
CA VAL A 350 -6.26 18.43 3.05
C VAL A 350 -6.63 17.90 4.42
N ASN A 351 -7.68 18.44 5.05
CA ASN A 351 -8.02 18.16 6.45
C ASN A 351 -6.79 18.30 7.38
N GLY A 352 -6.02 19.40 7.26
CA GLY A 352 -4.86 19.66 8.10
C GLY A 352 -3.72 18.63 8.00
N ILE A 353 -3.69 17.83 6.93
CA ILE A 353 -2.65 16.85 6.65
C ILE A 353 -2.11 17.10 5.24
N LEU A 354 -0.79 17.05 5.09
CA LEU A 354 -0.12 16.87 3.81
C LEU A 354 0.78 15.65 3.90
N ASN A 355 0.82 14.82 2.85
CA ASN A 355 1.76 13.73 2.69
C ASN A 355 2.06 13.64 1.18
N LYS A 356 3.23 14.11 0.75
CA LYS A 356 3.58 14.24 -0.68
C LYS A 356 5.03 13.84 -0.93
N GLN A 357 5.23 13.08 -2.00
CA GLN A 357 6.54 12.90 -2.59
C GLN A 357 7.04 14.20 -3.24
N VAL A 358 8.35 14.35 -3.33
CA VAL A 358 9.03 15.47 -3.99
C VAL A 358 9.54 14.97 -5.35
N LEU A 359 8.77 15.23 -6.41
CA LEU A 359 9.00 14.75 -7.78
C LEU A 359 10.14 15.49 -8.52
N SER A 360 11.29 15.67 -7.87
CA SER A 360 12.40 16.51 -8.37
C SER A 360 13.71 15.72 -8.56
N GLU A 361 13.63 14.43 -8.90
CA GLU A 361 14.81 13.58 -9.09
C GLU A 361 15.69 14.05 -10.26
N ASP A 362 15.08 14.58 -11.33
CA ASP A 362 15.80 15.00 -12.55
C ASP A 362 16.52 16.35 -12.44
N SER A 363 16.25 17.15 -11.39
CA SER A 363 16.80 18.52 -11.29
C SER A 363 18.15 18.62 -10.56
N GLY A 364 18.51 17.60 -9.77
CA GLY A 364 19.68 17.62 -8.88
C GLY A 364 19.63 18.65 -7.74
N LYS A 365 18.58 19.48 -7.64
CA LYS A 365 18.46 20.51 -6.61
C LYS A 365 18.18 19.89 -5.23
N LYS A 366 18.90 20.35 -4.21
CA LYS A 366 18.73 19.93 -2.82
C LYS A 366 17.86 20.95 -2.07
N VAL A 367 16.89 20.46 -1.30
CA VAL A 367 16.02 21.29 -0.47
C VAL A 367 16.83 21.85 0.70
N LYS A 368 16.71 23.16 0.95
CA LYS A 368 17.31 23.87 2.10
C LYS A 368 16.26 24.27 3.13
N CYS A 369 15.05 24.64 2.70
CA CYS A 369 13.94 24.93 3.60
C CYS A 369 12.66 24.17 3.24
N VAL A 370 11.86 23.86 4.25
CA VAL A 370 10.47 23.40 4.12
C VAL A 370 9.58 24.34 4.92
N ARG A 371 8.68 25.06 4.25
CA ARG A 371 7.79 26.05 4.86
C ARG A 371 6.36 25.54 4.87
N LEU A 372 5.73 25.55 6.04
CA LEU A 372 4.28 25.46 6.22
C LEU A 372 3.71 26.88 6.26
N LEU A 373 2.97 27.29 5.24
CA LEU A 373 2.29 28.58 5.17
C LEU A 373 0.81 28.44 5.54
N ILE A 374 0.33 29.33 6.42
CA ILE A 374 -1.07 29.42 6.86
C ILE A 374 -1.77 30.44 5.96
N THR A 375 -2.76 30.01 5.17
CA THR A 375 -3.42 30.88 4.17
C THR A 375 -4.73 31.48 4.68
N ALA A 376 -5.37 30.89 5.69
CA ALA A 376 -6.52 31.47 6.38
C ALA A 376 -6.29 31.58 7.89
N THR A 377 -6.82 32.64 8.50
CA THR A 377 -6.79 32.83 9.95
C THR A 377 -7.67 31.80 10.66
N LEU A 378 -7.14 31.13 11.68
CA LEU A 378 -7.90 30.15 12.47
C LEU A 378 -8.75 30.85 13.55
N PRO A 379 -9.98 30.37 13.84
CA PRO A 379 -10.80 30.86 14.96
C PRO A 379 -10.37 30.30 16.33
N SER A 380 -9.39 29.39 16.35
CA SER A 380 -8.83 28.75 17.54
C SER A 380 -7.30 28.65 17.40
N GLY A 381 -6.62 28.16 18.43
CA GLY A 381 -5.19 27.88 18.35
C GLY A 381 -4.84 26.85 17.26
N LEU A 382 -3.57 26.83 16.87
CA LEU A 382 -2.99 25.89 15.91
C LEU A 382 -2.12 24.87 16.64
N ILE A 383 -2.33 23.58 16.35
CA ILE A 383 -1.39 22.51 16.73
C ILE A 383 -0.69 22.01 15.46
N VAL A 384 0.65 22.01 15.47
CA VAL A 384 1.49 21.27 14.53
C VAL A 384 2.07 20.08 15.28
N ARG A 385 1.64 18.87 14.93
CA ARG A 385 2.11 17.61 15.56
C ARG A 385 3.46 17.19 15.02
N SER A 386 3.66 17.26 13.70
CA SER A 386 4.95 16.98 13.09
C SER A 386 5.08 17.58 11.69
N ILE A 387 6.33 17.89 11.35
CA ILE A 387 6.84 18.10 10.00
C ILE A 387 7.91 17.01 9.84
N ASN A 388 7.67 16.09 8.91
CA ASN A 388 8.45 14.87 8.72
C ASN A 388 9.06 14.88 7.32
N LEU A 389 10.37 14.64 7.24
CA LEU A 389 11.16 14.65 6.01
C LEU A 389 11.92 13.34 5.85
N TRP A 390 11.91 12.79 4.64
CA TRP A 390 12.73 11.65 4.26
C TRP A 390 13.72 12.06 3.18
N VAL A 391 14.99 11.71 3.36
CA VAL A 391 16.09 12.12 2.48
C VAL A 391 16.87 10.92 1.95
N LYS A 392 17.36 11.00 0.71
CA LYS A 392 18.29 10.01 0.18
C LYS A 392 19.69 10.23 0.79
N GLU A 393 20.30 9.18 1.34
CA GLU A 393 21.67 9.26 1.85
C GLU A 393 22.66 9.54 0.71
N SER A 394 23.55 10.51 0.92
CA SER A 394 24.71 10.69 0.04
C SER A 394 25.77 9.66 0.39
N LEU A 395 26.11 8.79 -0.57
CA LEU A 395 27.23 7.84 -0.47
C LEU A 395 28.49 8.58 0.00
N LYS A 396 28.90 8.35 1.25
CA LYS A 396 30.18 8.84 1.76
C LYS A 396 31.28 7.95 1.19
N THR A 397 32.02 8.46 0.20
CA THR A 397 33.29 7.87 -0.22
C THR A 397 34.32 7.98 0.91
N THR A 398 34.36 6.98 1.79
CA THR A 398 35.42 6.84 2.79
C THR A 398 36.71 6.49 2.07
N ARG A 399 37.55 7.49 1.78
CA ARG A 399 38.97 7.24 1.47
C ARG A 399 39.68 6.89 2.76
N GLU A 400 39.76 5.60 3.06
CA GLU A 400 40.61 5.12 4.14
C GLU A 400 42.08 5.36 3.80
N THR A 401 42.70 6.30 4.52
CA THR A 401 44.16 6.39 4.62
C THR A 401 44.67 5.23 5.47
N THR A 402 44.91 4.07 4.84
CA THR A 402 45.61 2.95 5.48
C THR A 402 47.05 3.35 5.78
N GLY A 403 47.37 3.57 7.05
CA GLY A 403 48.73 3.79 7.51
C GLY A 403 49.63 2.59 7.26
N VAL A 404 50.89 2.85 6.92
CA VAL A 404 51.94 1.83 6.76
C VAL A 404 52.32 1.28 8.14
N LEU A 405 52.30 -0.05 8.31
CA LEU A 405 53.17 -0.77 9.26
C LEU A 405 53.19 -2.30 9.02
N GLY A 406 54.23 -2.76 8.32
CA GLY A 406 55.10 -3.85 8.75
C GLY A 406 54.63 -5.32 8.84
N VAL A 407 55.37 -6.18 8.12
CA VAL A 407 55.66 -7.62 8.39
C VAL A 407 54.44 -8.60 8.34
N SER A 408 54.49 -9.78 7.69
CA SER A 408 55.62 -10.65 7.34
C SER A 408 55.41 -11.42 6.03
N ARG A 409 56.51 -11.77 5.35
CA ARG A 409 56.50 -12.71 4.20
C ARG A 409 56.33 -14.16 4.69
N LEU A 410 55.49 -14.94 4.02
CA LEU A 410 55.72 -16.37 3.79
C LEU A 410 55.33 -16.71 2.35
N LYS A 411 56.30 -17.20 1.58
CA LYS A 411 56.08 -17.84 0.28
C LYS A 411 55.62 -19.27 0.49
N VAL A 412 54.69 -19.75 -0.34
CA VAL A 412 54.70 -21.13 -0.86
C VAL A 412 54.35 -21.03 -2.35
N ASP A 413 55.17 -21.64 -3.20
CA ASP A 413 55.03 -21.60 -4.65
C ASP A 413 53.86 -22.47 -5.16
N SER A 414 53.25 -22.03 -6.25
CA SER A 414 52.35 -22.87 -7.06
C SER A 414 53.17 -23.65 -8.09
N THR A 415 53.20 -24.97 -7.97
CA THR A 415 53.62 -25.87 -9.06
C THR A 415 52.43 -26.66 -9.58
N GLU A 416 52.36 -26.77 -10.90
CA GLU A 416 51.43 -27.59 -11.66
C GLU A 416 51.55 -29.09 -11.29
N VAL A 417 50.51 -29.88 -11.53
CA VAL A 417 50.59 -31.08 -12.39
C VAL A 417 49.18 -31.44 -12.92
N THR A 418 49.16 -31.87 -14.18
CA THR A 418 48.03 -32.33 -15.01
C THR A 418 47.41 -33.68 -14.64
N LYS A 419 46.15 -33.87 -15.08
CA LYS A 419 45.52 -35.14 -15.54
C LYS A 419 45.57 -36.36 -14.60
N HIS A 420 44.39 -36.84 -14.18
CA HIS A 420 43.71 -37.85 -14.99
C HIS A 420 42.19 -37.85 -14.85
#